data_AF-F0ZYJ6-F1
#
_entry.id   AF-F0ZYJ6-F1
#
_cell.length_a   1.000
_cell.length_b   1.000
_cell.length_c   1.000
_cell.angle_alpha   90.00
_cell.angle_beta   90.00
_cell.angle_gamma   90.00
#
_symmetry.space_group_name_H-M   'P 1'
#
loop_
_entity.id
_entity.type
_entity.pdbx_description
1 polymer ?
#
loop_
_entity_poly.entity_id
_entity_poly.type
_entity_poly.pdbx_seq_one_letter_code
_entity_poly.pdbx_strand_id
1 'polypeptide(L)'
;VTLDINNNSNSTNNNLDYSETKVDTQFNLDSTSNNTTTNTLKRSGSIGNSRKRINSVGEAASSSANHYIGASSLNSSIINSETESKLKTLHKNKSSDHHMGHQKGIGIMGSNNINTYNDDDEDHPNKYNTDNNTGAILTSSHHRDGDDNSDDDGSDQESDIHQPLTQANFYKVYENHMNSVPKKKFVYLFPVWLEEKLRKFDDPIIRACQFYTGKPMYYFSLFITALVAVEIAMIAPFFLFIIGQDTLATEFTYLALLLSLISQVPKRFLWRFRPYMVKRAKTVKKDMTSSFPSRAVTCSVVYSYAVIWIATYYQDHQNTTVEWWMPIMFVSWVLLSSFARINLGVHYPSDCVGGVIQGAIVCIAGTAFRKVDIVGCRSCWDDSCYAAIDSAQEITFAHMSRLNFIMLVSLVLLFLVVPIVSVMKPVDFWSKCDRVYGMLFPAIAFQLLLLCPSSYHLGGSLSKPHNPHWYSYIFGGVLALCATLIPAKAKIDAKYSIVTFWVLFIVLAGSLFSWRLGMIG
;
A
#
# COMPACT_ATOMS: atom_id res chain seq x y z
N VAL A 1 37.52 -61.41 -13.67
CA VAL A 1 36.50 -61.82 -12.68
C VAL A 1 35.43 -60.75 -12.73
N THR A 2 34.40 -61.05 -13.52
CA THR A 2 33.33 -60.16 -13.93
C THR A 2 32.05 -60.89 -13.53
N LEU A 3 31.16 -60.24 -12.77
CA LEU A 3 29.85 -60.79 -12.45
C LEU A 3 28.80 -59.70 -12.68
N ASP A 4 28.14 -59.85 -13.82
CA ASP A 4 26.88 -59.22 -14.17
C ASP A 4 25.74 -59.88 -13.38
N ILE A 5 24.84 -59.06 -12.81
CA ILE A 5 23.55 -59.54 -12.31
C ILE A 5 22.45 -58.91 -13.17
N ASN A 6 21.95 -59.75 -14.08
CA ASN A 6 20.69 -59.59 -14.81
C ASN A 6 19.52 -59.67 -13.82
N ASN A 7 18.58 -58.72 -13.88
CA ASN A 7 17.22 -58.93 -13.39
C ASN A 7 16.22 -58.54 -14.46
N ASN A 8 15.53 -59.57 -14.92
CA ASN A 8 14.53 -59.59 -15.97
C ASN A 8 13.17 -59.79 -15.28
N SER A 9 12.27 -58.80 -15.35
CA SER A 9 10.90 -58.94 -14.87
C SER A 9 9.92 -58.53 -15.96
N ASN A 10 9.21 -59.55 -16.44
CA ASN A 10 8.15 -59.52 -17.44
C ASN A 10 7.02 -58.56 -17.06
N SER A 11 6.65 -57.70 -18.00
CA SER A 11 5.39 -56.95 -18.02
C SER A 11 4.32 -57.83 -18.67
N THR A 12 3.33 -58.23 -17.88
CA THR A 12 2.06 -58.81 -18.35
C THR A 12 1.03 -57.70 -18.52
N ASN A 13 0.53 -57.57 -19.75
CA ASN A 13 -0.64 -56.78 -20.12
C ASN A 13 -1.89 -57.32 -19.42
N ASN A 14 -2.60 -56.47 -18.69
CA ASN A 14 -4.01 -56.68 -18.34
C ASN A 14 -4.80 -55.44 -18.77
N ASN A 15 -5.63 -55.63 -19.81
CA ASN A 15 -6.73 -54.75 -20.17
C ASN A 15 -7.77 -54.76 -19.06
N LEU A 16 -8.18 -53.59 -18.59
CA LEU A 16 -9.32 -53.40 -17.69
C LEU A 16 -10.23 -52.35 -18.34
N ASP A 17 -11.31 -52.86 -18.92
CA ASP A 17 -12.48 -52.12 -19.39
C ASP A 17 -13.14 -51.40 -18.22
N TYR A 18 -13.30 -50.08 -18.32
CA TYR A 18 -14.18 -49.29 -17.47
C TYR A 18 -15.51 -49.07 -18.21
N SER A 19 -16.53 -49.81 -17.78
CA SER A 19 -17.93 -49.58 -18.19
C SER A 19 -18.51 -48.37 -17.44
N GLU A 20 -19.01 -47.42 -18.21
CA GLU A 20 -19.71 -46.22 -17.75
C GLU A 20 -21.20 -46.55 -17.56
N THR A 21 -21.66 -46.62 -16.31
CA THR A 21 -23.07 -46.89 -15.97
C THR A 21 -23.89 -45.60 -16.00
N LYS A 22 -24.68 -45.45 -17.06
CA LYS A 22 -25.79 -44.49 -17.16
C LYS A 22 -26.94 -44.95 -16.26
N VAL A 23 -27.32 -44.13 -15.28
CA VAL A 23 -28.53 -44.32 -14.47
C VAL A 23 -29.61 -43.38 -15.01
N ASP A 24 -30.52 -43.94 -15.81
CA ASP A 24 -31.78 -43.32 -16.20
C ASP A 24 -32.79 -43.51 -15.07
N THR A 25 -33.32 -42.40 -14.54
CA THR A 25 -34.45 -42.43 -13.60
C THR A 25 -35.70 -41.96 -14.35
N GLN A 26 -36.52 -42.92 -14.79
CA GLN A 26 -37.88 -42.67 -15.27
C GLN A 26 -38.82 -42.43 -14.08
N PHE A 27 -39.50 -41.29 -14.06
CA PHE A 27 -40.68 -41.07 -13.24
C PHE A 27 -41.88 -40.85 -14.18
N ASN A 28 -42.83 -41.78 -14.11
CA ASN A 28 -44.15 -41.70 -14.73
C ASN A 28 -45.09 -40.90 -13.83
N LEU A 29 -45.87 -40.00 -14.43
CA LEU A 29 -47.18 -39.59 -13.91
C LEU A 29 -48.02 -39.00 -15.06
N ASP A 30 -48.97 -39.81 -15.53
CA ASP A 30 -50.12 -39.38 -16.32
C ASP A 30 -51.14 -38.67 -15.42
N SER A 31 -51.72 -37.56 -15.88
CA SER A 31 -53.17 -37.40 -16.08
C SER A 31 -53.60 -35.94 -16.38
N THR A 32 -54.04 -35.73 -17.62
CA THR A 32 -55.28 -35.05 -18.05
C THR A 32 -55.79 -33.78 -17.33
N SER A 33 -55.83 -32.64 -18.04
CA SER A 33 -57.05 -32.11 -18.73
C SER A 33 -57.17 -30.57 -18.78
N ASN A 34 -57.69 -30.12 -19.94
CA ASN A 34 -58.56 -28.95 -20.20
C ASN A 34 -57.97 -27.54 -20.49
N ASN A 35 -58.04 -27.21 -21.80
CA ASN A 35 -58.71 -26.05 -22.42
C ASN A 35 -58.59 -24.65 -21.78
N THR A 36 -58.02 -23.66 -22.50
CA THR A 36 -58.78 -22.57 -23.17
C THR A 36 -57.88 -21.63 -24.00
N THR A 37 -58.28 -21.44 -25.26
CA THR A 37 -58.24 -20.24 -26.15
C THR A 37 -57.35 -19.02 -25.84
N THR A 38 -56.53 -18.57 -26.82
CA THR A 38 -56.78 -17.34 -27.64
C THR A 38 -55.68 -17.07 -28.70
N ASN A 39 -56.15 -16.92 -29.96
CA ASN A 39 -55.81 -15.91 -30.99
C ASN A 39 -54.34 -15.62 -31.38
N THR A 40 -53.88 -16.11 -32.54
CA THR A 40 -53.88 -15.47 -33.88
C THR A 40 -52.95 -14.24 -34.06
N LEU A 41 -51.87 -14.41 -34.84
CA LEU A 41 -51.68 -13.60 -36.06
C LEU A 41 -50.65 -14.22 -37.03
N LYS A 42 -51.06 -14.23 -38.30
CA LYS A 42 -50.41 -14.76 -39.52
C LYS A 42 -49.35 -13.80 -40.10
N ARG A 43 -48.29 -14.36 -40.69
CA ARG A 43 -47.78 -14.14 -42.09
C ARG A 43 -46.44 -14.91 -42.21
N SER A 44 -46.35 -16.10 -42.79
CA SER A 44 -46.52 -16.59 -44.18
C SER A 44 -45.51 -16.07 -45.21
N GLY A 45 -44.65 -17.01 -45.65
CA GLY A 45 -44.15 -17.17 -47.02
C GLY A 45 -42.74 -16.65 -47.29
N SER A 46 -41.86 -17.28 -48.08
CA SER A 46 -41.90 -18.57 -48.79
C SER A 46 -40.56 -18.75 -49.52
N ILE A 47 -39.97 -19.95 -49.42
CA ILE A 47 -39.33 -20.78 -50.46
C ILE A 47 -38.30 -20.16 -51.43
N GLY A 48 -37.12 -20.78 -51.49
CA GLY A 48 -36.19 -20.69 -52.63
C GLY A 48 -34.99 -21.63 -52.54
N ASN A 49 -35.17 -22.89 -52.93
CA ASN A 49 -34.11 -23.89 -53.13
C ASN A 49 -33.14 -23.50 -54.27
N SER A 50 -31.85 -23.81 -54.12
CA SER A 50 -31.05 -24.39 -55.23
C SER A 50 -29.75 -25.03 -54.77
N ARG A 51 -29.67 -26.35 -55.00
CA ARG A 51 -28.45 -27.17 -55.06
C ARG A 51 -27.66 -26.85 -56.33
N LYS A 52 -26.32 -26.86 -56.24
CA LYS A 52 -25.47 -27.48 -57.28
C LYS A 52 -24.11 -27.90 -56.70
N ARG A 53 -23.86 -29.22 -56.74
CA ARG A 53 -22.53 -29.87 -56.68
C ARG A 53 -21.80 -29.64 -58.01
N ILE A 54 -20.48 -29.46 -58.01
CA ILE A 54 -19.50 -30.08 -58.95
C ILE A 54 -18.14 -30.23 -58.22
N ASN A 55 -17.47 -31.37 -58.44
CA ASN A 55 -16.14 -31.80 -57.96
C ASN A 55 -14.99 -31.33 -58.89
N SER A 56 -13.76 -31.28 -58.34
CA SER A 56 -12.43 -31.68 -58.92
C SER A 56 -11.33 -30.82 -58.25
N VAL A 57 -10.36 -31.38 -57.51
CA VAL A 57 -9.13 -32.12 -57.89
C VAL A 57 -8.21 -31.32 -58.83
N GLY A 58 -6.99 -31.02 -58.38
CA GLY A 58 -5.86 -30.68 -59.27
C GLY A 58 -4.89 -29.61 -58.76
N GLU A 59 -3.86 -30.07 -58.05
CA GLU A 59 -2.42 -29.71 -58.10
C GLU A 59 -1.88 -28.34 -58.60
N ALA A 60 -0.77 -27.99 -57.92
CA ALA A 60 0.47 -27.38 -58.42
C ALA A 60 0.62 -25.83 -58.47
N ALA A 61 1.49 -25.40 -57.56
CA ALA A 61 2.72 -24.64 -57.81
C ALA A 61 2.67 -23.15 -58.23
N SER A 62 3.31 -22.38 -57.35
CA SER A 62 4.34 -21.37 -57.65
C SER A 62 3.92 -19.96 -58.10
N SER A 63 4.27 -19.04 -57.19
CA SER A 63 5.07 -17.83 -57.45
C SER A 63 4.36 -16.50 -57.73
N SER A 64 4.90 -15.49 -57.04
CA SER A 64 5.14 -14.12 -57.52
C SER A 64 4.05 -13.07 -57.31
N ALA A 65 4.27 -12.27 -56.26
CA ALA A 65 4.32 -10.80 -56.26
C ALA A 65 3.30 -9.99 -57.09
N ASN A 66 2.49 -9.15 -56.42
CA ASN A 66 2.74 -7.70 -56.32
C ASN A 66 1.58 -6.93 -55.67
N HIS A 67 1.99 -5.84 -55.00
CA HIS A 67 1.28 -4.57 -54.80
C HIS A 67 -0.15 -4.55 -54.25
N TYR A 68 -0.30 -4.02 -53.03
CA TYR A 68 -1.21 -2.90 -52.80
C TYR A 68 -0.60 -1.90 -51.80
N ILE A 69 -0.41 -0.67 -52.28
CA ILE A 69 -0.10 0.54 -51.50
C ILE A 69 -1.43 1.07 -50.98
N GLY A 70 -1.50 1.34 -49.68
CA GLY A 70 -2.64 2.00 -49.03
C GLY A 70 -2.13 2.95 -47.96
N ALA A 71 -1.77 4.16 -48.37
CA ALA A 71 -1.39 5.26 -47.50
C ALA A 71 -2.61 5.89 -46.82
N SER A 72 -2.49 6.21 -45.53
CA SER A 72 -3.27 7.26 -44.89
C SER A 72 -2.40 8.03 -43.90
N SER A 73 -1.97 9.19 -44.37
CA SER A 73 -1.27 10.24 -43.64
C SER A 73 -2.24 10.98 -42.71
N LEU A 74 -1.84 11.21 -41.45
CA LEU A 74 -2.45 12.21 -40.58
C LEU A 74 -1.39 13.24 -40.16
N ASN A 75 -1.78 14.49 -40.36
CA ASN A 75 -1.04 15.74 -40.27
C ASN A 75 -0.40 16.00 -38.90
N SER A 76 0.87 16.43 -38.92
CA SER A 76 1.48 17.23 -37.87
C SER A 76 1.64 18.67 -38.36
N SER A 77 0.96 19.60 -37.69
CA SER A 77 1.10 21.03 -37.92
C SER A 77 2.22 21.60 -37.05
N ILE A 78 3.18 22.20 -37.73
CA ILE A 78 4.31 22.97 -37.25
C ILE A 78 3.81 24.33 -36.75
N ILE A 79 4.23 24.75 -35.55
CA ILE A 79 4.18 26.15 -35.12
C ILE A 79 5.63 26.61 -34.89
N ASN A 80 6.10 27.44 -35.80
CA ASN A 80 7.27 28.29 -35.61
C ASN A 80 6.84 29.57 -34.86
N SER A 81 7.63 30.00 -33.89
CA SER A 81 7.73 31.41 -33.52
C SER A 81 9.14 31.72 -33.03
N GLU A 82 9.87 32.47 -33.85
CA GLU A 82 11.02 33.27 -33.48
C GLU A 82 10.63 34.31 -32.42
N THR A 83 11.52 34.61 -31.47
CA THR A 83 11.77 36.01 -31.10
C THR A 83 13.11 36.19 -30.39
N GLU A 84 13.69 37.34 -30.69
CA GLU A 84 15.05 37.80 -30.45
C GLU A 84 15.48 38.01 -28.99
N SER A 85 16.79 37.80 -28.81
CA SER A 85 17.79 38.61 -28.10
C SER A 85 17.35 39.66 -27.05
N LYS A 86 17.97 39.58 -25.86
CA LYS A 86 18.65 40.75 -25.26
C LYS A 86 19.71 40.37 -24.23
N LEU A 87 20.90 40.83 -24.55
CA LEU A 87 22.15 40.94 -23.82
C LEU A 87 21.97 41.62 -22.44
N LYS A 88 22.64 41.11 -21.39
CA LYS A 88 23.30 41.96 -20.37
C LYS A 88 24.33 41.16 -19.57
N THR A 89 25.58 41.41 -19.93
CA THR A 89 26.83 41.17 -19.23
C THR A 89 26.86 41.93 -17.90
N LEU A 90 27.37 41.31 -16.82
CA LEU A 90 28.15 42.05 -15.83
C LEU A 90 29.18 41.14 -15.13
N HIS A 91 30.44 41.49 -15.37
CA HIS A 91 31.63 41.02 -14.66
C HIS A 91 31.58 41.39 -13.16
N LYS A 92 32.12 40.51 -12.31
CA LYS A 92 33.06 40.97 -11.28
C LYS A 92 34.04 39.86 -10.89
N ASN A 93 35.28 40.02 -11.36
CA ASN A 93 36.46 39.35 -10.84
C ASN A 93 36.80 39.91 -9.45
N LYS A 94 37.24 39.05 -8.53
CA LYS A 94 38.38 39.39 -7.66
C LYS A 94 39.14 38.12 -7.26
N SER A 95 40.33 38.02 -7.85
CA SER A 95 41.45 37.18 -7.45
C SER A 95 41.99 37.66 -6.09
N SER A 96 42.57 36.75 -5.30
CA SER A 96 43.93 36.85 -4.69
C SER A 96 44.16 35.70 -3.70
N ASP A 97 44.74 34.63 -4.24
CA ASP A 97 45.89 33.84 -3.78
C ASP A 97 46.43 33.85 -2.33
N HIS A 98 46.80 32.61 -1.95
CA HIS A 98 47.97 32.13 -1.21
C HIS A 98 48.20 32.48 0.27
N HIS A 99 48.13 31.44 1.13
CA HIS A 99 49.36 30.93 1.77
C HIS A 99 49.23 29.47 2.26
N MET A 100 50.23 28.66 1.90
CA MET A 100 50.50 27.31 2.43
C MET A 100 50.92 27.32 3.91
N GLY A 101 50.69 26.20 4.61
CA GLY A 101 51.42 25.88 5.85
C GLY A 101 50.97 24.59 6.54
N HIS A 102 51.74 23.52 6.36
CA HIS A 102 51.72 22.25 7.11
C HIS A 102 51.77 22.42 8.65
N GLN A 103 51.14 21.53 9.42
CA GLN A 103 51.83 20.50 10.23
C GLN A 103 50.89 19.68 11.16
N LYS A 104 51.41 18.51 11.55
CA LYS A 104 50.85 17.36 12.29
C LYS A 104 50.69 17.58 13.82
N GLY A 105 49.90 16.71 14.45
CA GLY A 105 49.95 16.29 15.87
C GLY A 105 48.53 16.14 16.44
N ILE A 106 47.97 14.96 16.74
CA ILE A 106 48.23 13.94 17.79
C ILE A 106 48.42 14.53 19.21
N GLY A 107 47.52 14.15 20.13
CA GLY A 107 47.63 14.29 21.60
C GLY A 107 46.37 14.91 22.22
N ILE A 108 45.43 14.14 22.80
CA ILE A 108 45.42 13.53 24.15
C ILE A 108 45.23 14.56 25.29
N MET A 109 44.13 14.33 26.04
CA MET A 109 43.81 14.68 27.44
C MET A 109 43.97 16.12 27.94
N GLY A 110 42.99 16.50 28.79
CA GLY A 110 43.34 17.19 30.03
C GLY A 110 42.43 18.35 30.38
N SER A 111 41.54 18.09 31.32
CA SER A 111 40.80 19.04 32.15
C SER A 111 41.63 20.25 32.62
N ASN A 112 41.00 21.42 32.76
CA ASN A 112 40.75 22.01 34.07
C ASN A 112 40.04 23.37 34.01
N ASN A 113 39.15 23.53 34.99
CA ASN A 113 38.56 24.77 35.49
C ASN A 113 39.59 25.89 35.71
N ILE A 114 39.23 27.12 35.36
CA ILE A 114 39.55 28.33 36.13
C ILE A 114 38.35 29.29 36.06
N ASN A 115 37.77 29.57 37.23
CA ASN A 115 36.94 30.75 37.51
C ASN A 115 37.82 32.00 37.44
N THR A 116 37.35 33.14 36.93
CA THR A 116 37.08 34.34 37.76
C THR A 116 36.71 35.61 36.97
N TYR A 117 35.83 36.37 37.64
CA TYR A 117 35.63 37.83 37.68
C TYR A 117 34.67 38.54 36.70
N ASN A 118 33.87 39.37 37.37
CA ASN A 118 32.71 40.17 37.00
C ASN A 118 33.08 41.41 36.17
N ASP A 119 32.11 41.98 35.46
CA ASP A 119 31.52 43.28 35.83
C ASP A 119 30.36 43.66 34.88
N ASP A 120 29.25 44.03 35.54
CA ASP A 120 28.30 45.10 35.30
C ASP A 120 27.41 45.20 34.04
N ASP A 121 26.10 45.21 34.35
CA ASP A 121 25.02 46.09 33.88
C ASP A 121 24.78 46.26 32.36
N GLU A 122 23.64 45.73 31.89
CA GLU A 122 22.54 46.58 31.39
C GLU A 122 21.27 45.76 31.06
N ASP A 123 20.13 46.38 31.37
CA ASP A 123 18.75 45.94 31.20
C ASP A 123 18.39 45.50 29.77
N HIS A 124 17.73 44.35 29.61
CA HIS A 124 16.44 44.24 28.88
C HIS A 124 15.85 42.80 28.88
N PRO A 125 14.50 42.67 28.82
CA PRO A 125 13.78 41.42 29.08
C PRO A 125 13.43 40.60 27.82
N ASN A 126 12.97 39.37 28.06
CA ASN A 126 12.35 38.39 27.14
C ASN A 126 13.28 37.38 26.45
N LYS A 127 13.73 36.41 27.24
CA LYS A 127 14.25 35.14 26.74
C LYS A 127 13.08 34.18 26.45
N TYR A 128 12.85 33.92 25.17
CA TYR A 128 11.99 32.84 24.70
C TYR A 128 12.51 31.48 25.20
N ASN A 129 11.73 30.79 26.04
CA ASN A 129 11.91 29.37 26.29
C ASN A 129 11.40 28.59 25.07
N THR A 130 12.33 28.14 24.22
CA THR A 130 12.08 27.06 23.26
C THR A 130 12.16 25.71 23.98
N ASP A 131 11.04 25.32 24.59
CA ASP A 131 10.83 23.93 25.03
C ASP A 131 10.43 23.08 23.82
N ASN A 132 11.42 22.34 23.32
CA ASN A 132 11.21 21.25 22.37
C ASN A 132 10.48 20.10 23.04
N ASN A 133 9.15 20.10 22.97
CA ASN A 133 8.33 18.97 23.39
C ASN A 133 7.71 18.29 22.16
N THR A 134 8.41 17.26 21.64
CA THR A 134 7.87 16.36 20.61
C THR A 134 7.95 14.90 21.04
N GLY A 135 6.78 14.34 21.37
CA GLY A 135 6.38 13.00 20.92
C GLY A 135 6.89 11.80 21.70
N ALA A 136 6.18 11.45 22.78
CA ALA A 136 6.25 10.17 23.47
C ALA A 136 5.71 9.00 22.62
N ILE A 137 6.42 7.85 22.62
CA ILE A 137 5.90 6.46 22.57
C ILE A 137 6.95 5.51 23.24
N LEU A 138 6.49 4.75 24.26
CA LEU A 138 7.01 3.52 24.92
C LEU A 138 8.39 3.62 25.65
N THR A 139 8.55 3.30 26.94
CA THR A 139 7.94 2.26 27.82
C THR A 139 7.90 2.73 29.29
N SER A 140 6.76 2.56 29.98
CA SER A 140 6.63 2.77 31.42
C SER A 140 6.81 1.44 32.14
N SER A 141 7.97 1.23 32.76
CA SER A 141 8.18 0.23 33.80
C SER A 141 7.58 0.74 35.10
N HIS A 142 6.47 0.14 35.54
CA HIS A 142 5.99 0.28 36.90
C HIS A 142 6.98 -0.42 37.85
N HIS A 143 7.84 0.36 38.50
CA HIS A 143 8.36 0.00 39.81
C HIS A 143 7.71 0.93 40.83
N ARG A 144 6.89 0.31 41.69
CA ARG A 144 6.37 0.88 42.94
C ARG A 144 7.50 0.75 43.96
N ASP A 145 7.86 1.86 44.57
CA ASP A 145 8.39 2.10 45.92
C ASP A 145 8.46 3.64 45.98
N GLY A 146 8.04 4.40 46.98
CA GLY A 146 7.45 4.24 48.31
C GLY A 146 7.29 5.69 48.82
N ASP A 147 6.39 5.89 49.78
CA ASP A 147 6.29 7.05 50.68
C ASP A 147 6.46 8.46 50.12
N ASP A 148 5.36 9.21 50.05
CA ASP A 148 5.27 10.42 50.88
C ASP A 148 3.83 10.92 51.01
N ASN A 149 3.46 11.13 52.28
CA ASN A 149 2.21 11.73 52.73
C ASN A 149 2.16 13.21 52.32
N SER A 150 1.23 13.56 51.45
CA SER A 150 0.71 14.92 51.37
C SER A 150 -0.80 14.86 51.22
N ASP A 151 -1.48 15.02 52.34
CA ASP A 151 -2.93 15.24 52.49
C ASP A 151 -3.34 16.58 51.87
N ASP A 152 -3.32 16.66 50.53
CA ASP A 152 -4.03 17.72 49.81
C ASP A 152 -5.34 17.14 49.28
N ASP A 153 -6.37 17.27 50.12
CA ASP A 153 -7.77 16.85 49.92
C ASP A 153 -8.49 17.74 48.88
N GLY A 154 -7.81 17.99 47.76
CA GLY A 154 -8.41 18.42 46.52
C GLY A 154 -9.10 17.22 45.91
N SER A 155 -10.28 16.89 46.45
CA SER A 155 -11.26 16.05 45.79
C SER A 155 -11.62 16.69 44.45
N ASP A 156 -10.75 16.45 43.45
CA ASP A 156 -11.02 16.62 42.04
C ASP A 156 -12.28 15.81 41.81
N GLN A 157 -13.42 16.49 41.92
CA GLN A 157 -14.70 15.97 41.51
C GLN A 157 -14.44 15.44 40.11
N GLU A 158 -14.39 14.11 40.02
CA GLU A 158 -14.49 13.33 38.80
C GLU A 158 -15.92 13.56 38.31
N SER A 159 -16.15 14.83 37.94
CA SER A 159 -17.39 15.43 37.52
C SER A 159 -17.86 14.56 36.38
N ASP A 160 -18.98 13.89 36.63
CA ASP A 160 -19.59 12.85 35.80
C ASP A 160 -19.14 12.97 34.34
N ILE A 161 -18.09 12.20 33.98
CA ILE A 161 -17.59 12.09 32.59
C ILE A 161 -18.72 11.60 31.66
N HIS A 162 -19.82 11.15 32.25
CA HIS A 162 -21.02 10.65 31.61
C HIS A 162 -22.07 11.71 31.25
N GLN A 163 -22.00 12.94 31.77
CA GLN A 163 -22.95 13.97 31.37
C GLN A 163 -22.52 14.59 30.04
N PRO A 164 -23.33 14.45 28.97
CA PRO A 164 -23.03 15.08 27.69
C PRO A 164 -22.94 16.60 27.88
N LEU A 165 -21.84 17.19 27.40
CA LEU A 165 -21.67 18.65 27.42
C LEU A 165 -22.91 19.32 26.81
N THR A 166 -23.46 20.30 27.54
CA THR A 166 -24.48 21.20 26.97
C THR A 166 -23.92 21.85 25.70
N GLN A 167 -24.79 22.21 24.77
CA GLN A 167 -24.38 22.81 23.50
C GLN A 167 -23.48 24.04 23.71
N ALA A 168 -23.82 24.92 24.66
CA ALA A 168 -23.00 26.08 24.99
C ALA A 168 -21.60 25.71 25.51
N ASN A 169 -21.51 24.70 26.38
CA ASN A 169 -20.22 24.22 26.90
C ASN A 169 -19.38 23.56 25.80
N PHE A 170 -20.02 22.88 24.84
CA PHE A 170 -19.32 22.33 23.67
C PHE A 170 -18.66 23.42 22.84
N TYR A 171 -19.36 24.51 22.50
CA TYR A 171 -18.77 25.64 21.77
C TYR A 171 -17.58 26.24 22.51
N LYS A 172 -17.70 26.44 23.83
CA LYS A 172 -16.60 26.97 24.65
C LYS A 172 -15.37 26.06 24.65
N VAL A 173 -15.57 24.74 24.81
CA VAL A 173 -14.47 23.75 24.76
C VAL A 173 -13.85 23.69 23.36
N TYR A 174 -14.68 23.77 22.31
CA TYR A 174 -14.25 23.75 20.92
C TYR A 174 -13.43 24.99 20.56
N GLU A 175 -13.86 26.19 20.96
CA GLU A 175 -13.13 27.45 20.79
C GLU A 175 -11.81 27.45 21.56
N ASN A 176 -11.81 26.97 22.81
CA ASN A 176 -10.58 26.83 23.59
C ASN A 176 -9.55 25.93 22.89
N HIS A 177 -10.02 24.87 22.23
CA HIS A 177 -9.15 23.98 21.45
C HIS A 177 -8.80 24.50 20.05
N MET A 178 -9.53 25.47 19.48
CA MET A 178 -9.12 26.10 18.23
C MET A 178 -7.76 26.78 18.35
N ASN A 179 -7.45 27.36 19.52
CA ASN A 179 -6.16 28.00 19.78
C ASN A 179 -4.97 27.02 19.75
N SER A 180 -5.20 25.72 19.97
CA SER A 180 -4.16 24.69 19.89
C SER A 180 -4.02 24.08 18.49
N VAL A 181 -4.88 24.43 17.54
CA VAL A 181 -4.79 23.93 16.17
C VAL A 181 -3.56 24.53 15.47
N PRO A 182 -2.76 23.73 14.76
CA PRO A 182 -1.65 24.26 13.98
C PRO A 182 -2.13 25.34 13.00
N LYS A 183 -1.61 26.56 13.11
CA LYS A 183 -1.93 27.72 12.24
C LYS A 183 -1.31 27.57 10.84
N LYS A 184 -1.47 26.41 10.21
CA LYS A 184 -1.00 26.14 8.85
C LYS A 184 -2.08 26.57 7.85
N LYS A 185 -1.67 27.32 6.82
CA LYS A 185 -2.56 27.91 5.79
C LYS A 185 -3.48 26.89 5.09
N PHE A 186 -3.10 25.62 5.04
CA PHE A 186 -3.79 24.57 4.29
C PHE A 186 -4.63 23.61 5.15
N VAL A 187 -4.72 23.85 6.45
CA VAL A 187 -5.53 23.00 7.35
C VAL A 187 -6.94 23.60 7.45
N TYR A 188 -7.93 22.88 6.94
CA TYR A 188 -9.34 23.23 7.06
C TYR A 188 -9.93 22.59 8.30
N LEU A 189 -10.57 23.40 9.13
CA LEU A 189 -11.32 22.91 10.27
C LEU A 189 -12.57 22.17 9.79
N PHE A 190 -12.89 21.06 10.45
CA PHE A 190 -14.11 20.33 10.17
C PHE A 190 -15.34 21.22 10.47
N PRO A 191 -16.29 21.40 9.52
CA PRO A 191 -17.36 22.37 9.69
C PRO A 191 -18.24 22.07 10.91
N VAL A 192 -18.47 23.07 11.77
CA VAL A 192 -19.22 22.91 13.02
C VAL A 192 -20.66 22.45 12.78
N TRP A 193 -21.31 22.96 11.73
CA TRP A 193 -22.67 22.53 11.36
C TRP A 193 -22.73 21.03 11.01
N LEU A 194 -21.66 20.50 10.41
CA LEU A 194 -21.56 19.10 10.04
C LEU A 194 -21.30 18.24 11.28
N GLU A 195 -20.44 18.71 12.18
CA GLU A 195 -20.21 18.06 13.48
C GLU A 195 -21.50 17.93 14.29
N GLU A 196 -22.30 18.99 14.35
CA GLU A 196 -23.59 19.00 15.06
C GLU A 196 -24.60 18.02 14.44
N LYS A 197 -24.63 17.92 13.11
CA LYS A 197 -25.48 16.95 12.41
C LYS A 197 -25.02 15.50 12.67
N LEU A 198 -23.71 15.26 12.61
CA LEU A 198 -23.12 13.93 12.86
C LEU A 198 -23.23 13.52 14.33
N ARG A 199 -23.28 14.48 15.27
CA ARG A 199 -23.44 14.21 16.71
C ARG A 199 -24.62 13.32 17.03
N LYS A 200 -25.77 13.54 16.38
CA LYS A 200 -26.98 12.72 16.57
C LYS A 200 -26.77 11.25 16.21
N PHE A 201 -25.89 10.99 15.25
CA PHE A 201 -25.51 9.64 14.84
C PHE A 201 -24.39 9.07 15.71
N ASP A 202 -23.38 9.89 16.03
CA ASP A 202 -22.16 9.45 16.68
C ASP A 202 -22.37 9.12 18.17
N ASP A 203 -23.06 9.99 18.92
CA ASP A 203 -23.13 9.90 20.39
C ASP A 203 -23.85 8.66 20.94
N PRO A 204 -24.98 8.19 20.36
CA PRO A 204 -25.62 6.95 20.81
C PRO A 204 -24.71 5.73 20.65
N ILE A 205 -23.99 5.65 19.53
CA ILE A 205 -23.09 4.52 19.23
C ILE A 205 -21.86 4.57 20.13
N ILE A 206 -21.27 5.76 20.35
CA ILE A 206 -20.14 5.91 21.30
C ILE A 206 -20.54 5.43 22.69
N ARG A 207 -21.71 5.86 23.19
CA ARG A 207 -22.23 5.43 24.49
C ARG A 207 -22.42 3.92 24.55
N ALA A 208 -23.00 3.31 23.52
CA ALA A 208 -23.18 1.86 23.45
C ALA A 208 -21.83 1.11 23.44
N CYS A 209 -20.86 1.55 22.63
CA CYS A 209 -19.55 0.91 22.55
C CYS A 209 -18.72 1.08 23.83
N GLN A 210 -18.87 2.20 24.54
CA GLN A 210 -18.11 2.49 25.76
C GLN A 210 -18.81 2.10 27.07
N PHE A 211 -20.01 1.51 26.99
CA PHE A 211 -20.78 1.12 28.18
C PHE A 211 -20.03 0.08 29.03
N TYR A 212 -19.25 -0.81 28.39
CA TYR A 212 -18.47 -1.87 29.06
C TYR A 212 -16.96 -1.79 28.79
N THR A 213 -16.37 -0.59 28.82
CA THR A 213 -14.92 -0.43 28.64
C THR A 213 -14.14 -0.84 29.91
N GLY A 214 -13.96 -2.15 30.12
CA GLY A 214 -13.06 -2.72 31.14
C GLY A 214 -11.65 -3.06 30.60
N LYS A 215 -10.76 -3.55 31.49
CA LYS A 215 -9.41 -4.00 31.10
C LYS A 215 -9.39 -5.06 29.98
N PRO A 216 -10.24 -6.11 29.99
CA PRO A 216 -10.25 -7.09 28.89
C PRO A 216 -10.64 -6.46 27.56
N MET A 217 -11.66 -5.59 27.57
CA MET A 217 -12.14 -4.92 26.36
C MET A 217 -11.12 -3.94 25.79
N TYR A 218 -10.33 -3.30 26.65
CA TYR A 218 -9.18 -2.48 26.25
C TYR A 218 -8.13 -3.29 25.49
N TYR A 219 -7.67 -4.41 26.05
CA TYR A 219 -6.67 -5.27 25.40
C TYR A 219 -7.21 -5.90 24.12
N PHE A 220 -8.48 -6.31 24.11
CA PHE A 220 -9.16 -6.77 22.89
C PHE A 220 -9.15 -5.70 21.79
N SER A 221 -9.50 -4.45 22.14
CA SER A 221 -9.50 -3.33 21.18
C SER A 221 -8.10 -3.00 20.68
N LEU A 222 -7.08 -3.10 21.54
CA LEU A 222 -5.68 -2.95 21.13
C LEU A 222 -5.23 -4.07 20.18
N PHE A 223 -5.59 -5.32 20.47
CA PHE A 223 -5.28 -6.47 19.63
C PHE A 223 -5.90 -6.33 18.24
N ILE A 224 -7.20 -6.03 18.15
CA ILE A 224 -7.88 -5.78 16.86
C ILE A 224 -7.21 -4.62 16.11
N THR A 225 -6.86 -3.52 16.80
CA THR A 225 -6.16 -2.39 16.19
C THR A 225 -4.78 -2.80 15.65
N ALA A 226 -4.06 -3.70 16.32
CA ALA A 226 -2.77 -4.21 15.88
C ALA A 226 -2.89 -5.10 14.63
N LEU A 227 -3.95 -5.91 14.52
CA LEU A 227 -4.21 -6.75 13.34
C LEU A 227 -4.50 -5.93 12.07
N VAL A 228 -4.95 -4.68 12.21
CA VAL A 228 -5.21 -3.76 11.10
C VAL A 228 -4.15 -2.66 10.99
N ALA A 229 -2.98 -2.87 11.59
CA ALA A 229 -1.85 -1.95 11.51
C ALA A 229 -1.37 -1.82 10.05
N VAL A 230 -1.06 -0.60 9.61
CA VAL A 230 -0.67 -0.30 8.21
C VAL A 230 0.67 -0.94 7.83
N GLU A 231 1.50 -1.22 8.83
CA GLU A 231 2.79 -1.90 8.70
C GLU A 231 2.64 -3.30 8.08
N ILE A 232 1.52 -3.99 8.33
CA ILE A 232 1.23 -5.29 7.74
C ILE A 232 1.10 -5.17 6.20
N ALA A 233 0.44 -4.11 5.71
CA ALA A 233 0.32 -3.85 4.27
C ALA A 233 1.68 -3.68 3.59
N MET A 234 2.63 -3.04 4.30
CA MET A 234 3.96 -2.75 3.75
C MET A 234 4.87 -3.98 3.72
N ILE A 235 4.63 -4.93 4.64
CA ILE A 235 5.36 -6.21 4.72
C ILE A 235 4.89 -7.21 3.65
N ALA A 236 3.58 -7.27 3.40
CA ALA A 236 2.97 -8.32 2.59
C ALA A 236 3.57 -8.46 1.16
N PRO A 237 3.83 -7.37 0.39
CA PRO A 237 4.45 -7.48 -0.94
C PRO A 237 5.77 -8.25 -0.95
N PHE A 238 6.67 -7.95 -0.01
CA PHE A 238 7.98 -8.59 0.07
C PHE A 238 7.87 -10.08 0.35
N PHE A 239 7.04 -10.42 1.33
CA PHE A 239 6.78 -11.80 1.67
C PHE A 239 6.23 -12.56 0.46
N LEU A 240 5.24 -11.99 -0.23
CA LEU A 240 4.61 -12.58 -1.41
C LEU A 240 5.58 -12.73 -2.60
N PHE A 241 6.44 -11.74 -2.88
CA PHE A 241 7.47 -11.87 -3.94
C PHE A 241 8.50 -12.96 -3.63
N ILE A 242 8.93 -13.07 -2.36
CA ILE A 242 9.93 -14.05 -1.92
C ILE A 242 9.41 -15.48 -2.03
N ILE A 243 8.12 -15.71 -1.76
CA ILE A 243 7.46 -17.02 -1.96
C ILE A 243 7.05 -17.28 -3.43
N GLY A 244 7.32 -16.35 -4.35
CA GLY A 244 7.02 -16.50 -5.77
C GLY A 244 5.56 -16.25 -6.16
N GLN A 245 4.78 -15.53 -5.34
CA GLN A 245 3.41 -15.14 -5.66
C GLN A 245 3.36 -13.75 -6.27
N ASP A 246 4.05 -13.58 -7.39
CA ASP A 246 4.35 -12.29 -8.03
C ASP A 246 3.10 -11.47 -8.35
N THR A 247 2.03 -12.08 -8.87
CA THR A 247 0.80 -11.36 -9.20
C THR A 247 0.06 -10.87 -7.96
N LEU A 248 0.02 -11.69 -6.90
CA LEU A 248 -0.57 -11.28 -5.62
C LEU A 248 0.27 -10.18 -4.98
N ALA A 249 1.61 -10.33 -4.99
CA ALA A 249 2.54 -9.34 -4.47
C ALA A 249 2.39 -7.99 -5.18
N THR A 250 2.21 -8.01 -6.49
CA THR A 250 1.96 -6.82 -7.32
C THR A 250 0.68 -6.09 -6.90
N GLU A 251 -0.45 -6.80 -6.82
CA GLU A 251 -1.72 -6.22 -6.35
C GLU A 251 -1.55 -5.59 -4.96
N PHE A 252 -0.94 -6.33 -4.03
CA PHE A 252 -0.68 -5.84 -2.67
C PHE A 252 0.26 -4.63 -2.65
N THR A 253 1.23 -4.54 -3.56
CA THR A 253 2.13 -3.39 -3.67
C THR A 253 1.35 -2.13 -3.99
N TYR A 254 0.47 -2.19 -5.01
CA TYR A 254 -0.37 -1.05 -5.37
C TYR A 254 -1.40 -0.71 -4.30
N LEU A 255 -2.06 -1.70 -3.70
CA LEU A 255 -2.97 -1.48 -2.57
C LEU A 255 -2.26 -0.80 -1.39
N ALA A 256 -1.07 -1.28 -1.01
CA ALA A 256 -0.30 -0.72 0.10
C ALA A 256 0.21 0.70 -0.19
N LEU A 257 0.62 0.97 -1.44
CA LEU A 257 1.07 2.29 -1.88
C LEU A 257 -0.10 3.28 -1.81
N LEU A 258 -1.23 2.95 -2.45
CA LEU A 258 -2.40 3.81 -2.49
C LEU A 258 -3.02 3.98 -1.09
N LEU A 259 -3.04 2.92 -0.27
CA LEU A 259 -3.45 2.99 1.14
C LEU A 259 -2.61 4.01 1.89
N SER A 260 -1.29 3.94 1.75
CA SER A 260 -0.37 4.84 2.44
C SER A 260 -0.47 6.27 1.94
N LEU A 261 -0.76 6.46 0.65
CA LEU A 261 -0.91 7.77 0.03
C LEU A 261 -2.23 8.43 0.40
N ILE A 262 -3.35 7.79 0.03
CA ILE A 262 -4.69 8.34 0.16
C ILE A 262 -5.06 8.51 1.63
N SER A 263 -4.65 7.59 2.53
CA SER A 263 -5.02 7.67 3.96
C SER A 263 -4.38 8.81 4.73
N GLN A 264 -3.39 9.49 4.15
CA GLN A 264 -2.78 10.67 4.75
C GLN A 264 -3.45 11.95 4.28
N VAL A 265 -4.04 11.94 3.08
CA VAL A 265 -4.49 13.16 2.44
C VAL A 265 -5.59 13.86 3.24
N PRO A 266 -6.74 13.21 3.53
CA PRO A 266 -7.81 13.86 4.29
C PRO A 266 -7.36 14.25 5.70
N LYS A 267 -6.53 13.45 6.37
CA LYS A 267 -6.08 13.72 7.75
C LYS A 267 -5.24 14.98 7.88
N ARG A 268 -4.55 15.37 6.82
CA ARG A 268 -3.68 16.56 6.80
C ARG A 268 -4.45 17.82 6.43
N PHE A 269 -5.45 17.70 5.56
CA PHE A 269 -6.26 18.84 5.10
C PHE A 269 -7.50 19.09 5.95
N LEU A 270 -8.09 18.06 6.54
CA LEU A 270 -9.29 18.15 7.37
C LEU A 270 -8.93 17.86 8.82
N TRP A 271 -9.00 18.89 9.66
CA TRP A 271 -8.79 18.77 11.10
C TRP A 271 -10.12 18.59 11.82
N ARG A 272 -10.36 17.37 12.28
CA ARG A 272 -11.47 17.03 13.18
C ARG A 272 -10.90 16.63 14.53
N PHE A 273 -11.37 17.27 15.60
CA PHE A 273 -10.99 16.90 16.98
C PHE A 273 -11.43 15.47 17.28
N ARG A 274 -10.71 14.76 18.16
CA ARG A 274 -11.13 13.42 18.57
C ARG A 274 -12.20 13.47 19.65
N PRO A 275 -13.04 12.41 19.81
CA PRO A 275 -14.09 12.36 20.81
C PRO A 275 -13.62 12.72 22.23
N TYR A 276 -12.45 12.19 22.62
CA TYR A 276 -11.88 12.43 23.94
C TYR A 276 -11.41 13.88 24.17
N MET A 277 -10.99 14.60 23.11
CA MET A 277 -10.52 15.99 23.22
C MET A 277 -11.65 16.94 23.60
N VAL A 278 -12.86 16.65 23.14
CA VAL A 278 -14.06 17.45 23.42
C VAL A 278 -14.95 16.79 24.48
N LYS A 279 -14.39 15.91 25.32
CA LYS A 279 -15.09 15.18 26.39
C LYS A 279 -16.39 14.49 25.94
N ARG A 280 -16.46 14.00 24.70
CA ARG A 280 -17.58 13.20 24.17
C ARG A 280 -17.41 11.69 24.34
N ALA A 281 -16.21 11.25 24.74
CA ALA A 281 -15.88 9.85 25.01
C ALA A 281 -14.84 9.76 26.14
N LYS A 282 -14.80 8.62 26.82
CA LYS A 282 -13.74 8.33 27.81
C LYS A 282 -12.38 8.25 27.11
N THR A 283 -11.38 8.95 27.65
CA THR A 283 -10.02 8.92 27.10
C THR A 283 -9.30 7.66 27.55
N VAL A 284 -9.15 6.69 26.66
CA VAL A 284 -8.34 5.49 26.95
C VAL A 284 -6.92 5.62 26.39
N LYS A 285 -6.78 6.34 25.26
CA LYS A 285 -5.49 6.59 24.62
C LYS A 285 -5.43 8.03 24.07
N LYS A 286 -4.37 8.75 24.43
CA LYS A 286 -4.12 10.12 23.93
C LYS A 286 -3.41 10.05 22.57
N ASP A 287 -4.02 10.63 21.54
CA ASP A 287 -3.47 10.80 20.19
C ASP A 287 -3.85 12.19 19.67
N MET A 288 -2.88 13.07 19.45
CA MET A 288 -3.12 14.48 19.13
C MET A 288 -3.36 14.75 17.64
N THR A 289 -3.59 13.73 16.82
CA THR A 289 -3.85 13.90 15.37
C THR A 289 -5.34 14.02 15.05
N SER A 290 -5.67 14.54 13.86
CA SER A 290 -7.05 14.55 13.35
C SER A 290 -7.70 13.17 13.41
N SER A 291 -8.98 13.13 13.80
CA SER A 291 -9.77 11.92 13.90
C SER A 291 -10.26 11.41 12.53
N PHE A 292 -10.51 12.31 11.58
CA PHE A 292 -11.18 11.95 10.33
C PHE A 292 -10.19 11.73 9.17
N PRO A 293 -10.33 10.66 8.37
CA PRO A 293 -11.09 9.42 8.63
C PRO A 293 -10.29 8.41 9.45
N SER A 294 -10.94 7.31 9.87
CA SER A 294 -10.28 6.26 10.65
C SER A 294 -9.37 5.38 9.77
N ARG A 295 -8.05 5.58 9.87
CA ARG A 295 -7.04 4.78 9.14
C ARG A 295 -7.16 3.28 9.41
N ALA A 296 -7.38 2.87 10.65
CA ALA A 296 -7.50 1.45 11.01
C ALA A 296 -8.69 0.77 10.30
N VAL A 297 -9.80 1.50 10.13
CA VAL A 297 -10.97 1.01 9.40
C VAL A 297 -10.71 1.02 7.88
N THR A 298 -9.98 2.01 7.36
CA THR A 298 -9.50 1.94 5.96
C THR A 298 -8.64 0.70 5.74
N CYS A 299 -7.71 0.39 6.64
CA CYS A 299 -6.89 -0.82 6.54
C CYS A 299 -7.74 -2.09 6.61
N SER A 300 -8.76 -2.17 7.47
CA SER A 300 -9.59 -3.37 7.58
C SER A 300 -10.39 -3.65 6.29
N VAL A 301 -10.84 -2.62 5.59
CA VAL A 301 -11.48 -2.74 4.26
C VAL A 301 -10.49 -3.29 3.23
N VAL A 302 -9.30 -2.68 3.16
CA VAL A 302 -8.25 -3.10 2.22
C VAL A 302 -7.80 -4.53 2.51
N TYR A 303 -7.60 -4.90 3.77
CA TYR A 303 -7.18 -6.26 4.15
C TYR A 303 -8.28 -7.28 3.89
N SER A 304 -9.54 -6.94 4.17
CA SER A 304 -10.66 -7.83 3.84
C SER A 304 -10.74 -8.06 2.34
N TYR A 305 -10.62 -7.00 1.53
CA TYR A 305 -10.53 -7.11 0.08
C TYR A 305 -9.36 -7.99 -0.35
N ALA A 306 -8.18 -7.77 0.22
CA ALA A 306 -6.97 -8.47 -0.16
C ALA A 306 -7.01 -9.97 0.21
N VAL A 307 -7.62 -10.34 1.35
CA VAL A 307 -7.85 -11.75 1.73
C VAL A 307 -8.85 -12.42 0.79
N ILE A 308 -9.96 -11.74 0.46
CA ILE A 308 -10.94 -12.26 -0.53
C ILE A 308 -10.25 -12.45 -1.88
N TRP A 309 -9.43 -11.47 -2.28
CA TRP A 309 -8.66 -11.53 -3.53
C TRP A 309 -7.72 -12.74 -3.53
N ILE A 310 -6.93 -12.97 -2.48
CA ILE A 310 -6.06 -14.15 -2.37
C ILE A 310 -6.86 -15.45 -2.50
N ALA A 311 -7.97 -15.57 -1.79
CA ALA A 311 -8.79 -16.78 -1.78
C ALA A 311 -9.44 -17.09 -3.14
N THR A 312 -9.75 -16.05 -3.92
CA THR A 312 -10.42 -16.17 -5.24
C THR A 312 -9.44 -16.14 -6.41
N TYR A 313 -8.19 -15.74 -6.19
CA TYR A 313 -7.24 -15.48 -7.27
C TYR A 313 -6.96 -16.71 -8.16
N TYR A 314 -6.91 -17.91 -7.58
CA TYR A 314 -6.69 -19.17 -8.32
C TYR A 314 -7.98 -19.86 -8.74
N GLN A 315 -9.14 -19.30 -8.42
CA GLN A 315 -10.41 -19.82 -8.90
C GLN A 315 -10.58 -19.43 -10.37
N ASP A 316 -11.13 -20.34 -11.16
CA ASP A 316 -11.31 -20.12 -12.60
C ASP A 316 -12.17 -18.87 -12.85
N HIS A 317 -11.67 -17.96 -13.70
CA HIS A 317 -12.27 -16.64 -13.94
C HIS A 317 -13.70 -16.73 -14.48
N GLN A 318 -14.11 -17.86 -15.05
CA GLN A 318 -15.46 -18.05 -15.56
C GLN A 318 -16.52 -18.19 -14.45
N ASN A 319 -16.12 -18.58 -13.24
CA ASN A 319 -17.02 -18.83 -12.11
C ASN A 319 -16.65 -18.00 -10.87
N THR A 320 -16.38 -16.69 -11.02
CA THR A 320 -16.25 -15.82 -9.84
C THR A 320 -17.62 -15.61 -9.18
N THR A 321 -18.07 -16.62 -8.43
CA THR A 321 -19.23 -16.54 -7.55
C THR A 321 -18.81 -15.91 -6.23
N VAL A 322 -19.58 -14.92 -5.77
CA VAL A 322 -19.37 -14.37 -4.43
C VAL A 322 -19.80 -15.42 -3.42
N GLU A 323 -18.82 -16.04 -2.76
CA GLU A 323 -19.08 -17.01 -1.71
C GLU A 323 -19.71 -16.35 -0.48
N TRP A 324 -20.59 -17.06 0.22
CA TRP A 324 -21.34 -16.54 1.36
C TRP A 324 -20.46 -16.03 2.52
N TRP A 325 -19.25 -16.58 2.67
CA TRP A 325 -18.31 -16.20 3.73
C TRP A 325 -17.64 -14.85 3.48
N MET A 326 -17.51 -14.42 2.21
CA MET A 326 -16.83 -13.18 1.82
C MET A 326 -17.49 -11.92 2.42
N PRO A 327 -18.81 -11.68 2.23
CA PRO A 327 -19.46 -10.52 2.84
C PRO A 327 -19.45 -10.58 4.37
N ILE A 328 -19.57 -11.77 4.97
CA ILE A 328 -19.50 -11.94 6.42
C ILE A 328 -18.14 -11.50 6.94
N MET A 329 -17.05 -12.02 6.33
CA MET A 329 -15.69 -11.64 6.72
C MET A 329 -15.47 -10.13 6.57
N PHE A 330 -15.86 -9.55 5.42
CA PHE A 330 -15.72 -8.11 5.18
C PHE A 330 -16.45 -7.27 6.23
N VAL A 331 -17.72 -7.56 6.49
CA VAL A 331 -18.53 -6.84 7.47
C VAL A 331 -17.97 -7.05 8.88
N SER A 332 -17.58 -8.26 9.25
CA SER A 332 -17.00 -8.56 10.56
C SER A 332 -15.72 -7.77 10.83
N TRP A 333 -14.78 -7.71 9.89
CA TRP A 333 -13.53 -6.94 10.05
C TRP A 333 -13.77 -5.43 10.17
N VAL A 334 -14.68 -4.88 9.36
CA VAL A 334 -15.05 -3.47 9.42
C VAL A 334 -15.71 -3.12 10.75
N LEU A 335 -16.65 -3.94 11.21
CA LEU A 335 -17.35 -3.73 12.49
C LEU A 335 -16.40 -3.88 13.69
N LEU A 336 -15.57 -4.93 13.72
CA LEU A 336 -14.60 -5.16 14.79
C LEU A 336 -13.59 -4.03 14.90
N SER A 337 -13.01 -3.61 13.77
CA SER A 337 -12.06 -2.48 13.74
C SER A 337 -12.72 -1.16 14.13
N SER A 338 -13.96 -0.91 13.69
CA SER A 338 -14.73 0.28 14.08
C SER A 338 -15.02 0.30 15.58
N PHE A 339 -15.54 -0.81 16.12
CA PHE A 339 -15.79 -0.99 17.55
C PHE A 339 -14.52 -0.74 18.37
N ALA A 340 -13.40 -1.35 18.01
CA ALA A 340 -12.14 -1.18 18.71
C ALA A 340 -11.70 0.29 18.79
N ARG A 341 -11.84 1.06 17.69
CA ARG A 341 -11.45 2.48 17.64
C ARG A 341 -12.42 3.39 18.41
N ILE A 342 -13.72 3.09 18.40
CA ILE A 342 -14.74 3.83 19.14
C ILE A 342 -14.62 3.54 20.64
N ASN A 343 -14.47 2.27 21.03
CA ASN A 343 -14.31 1.85 22.41
C ASN A 343 -13.07 2.50 23.07
N LEU A 344 -11.96 2.63 22.32
CA LEU A 344 -10.76 3.35 22.77
C LEU A 344 -10.95 4.88 22.88
N GLY A 345 -12.09 5.43 22.46
CA GLY A 345 -12.41 6.86 22.52
C GLY A 345 -11.64 7.73 21.51
N VAL A 346 -11.03 7.11 20.50
CA VAL A 346 -10.10 7.79 19.57
C VAL A 346 -10.76 8.19 18.25
N HIS A 347 -11.92 7.67 17.90
CA HIS A 347 -12.65 7.97 16.65
C HIS A 347 -14.16 7.99 16.85
N TYR A 348 -14.83 8.80 16.04
CA TYR A 348 -16.29 8.78 15.90
C TYR A 348 -16.75 7.65 14.97
N PRO A 349 -17.99 7.15 15.12
CA PRO A 349 -18.63 6.27 14.14
C PRO A 349 -18.60 6.81 12.71
N SER A 350 -18.85 8.10 12.52
CA SER A 350 -18.74 8.77 11.22
C SER A 350 -17.31 8.80 10.66
N ASP A 351 -16.26 8.81 11.50
CA ASP A 351 -14.88 8.64 11.04
C ASP A 351 -14.65 7.23 10.48
N CYS A 352 -15.32 6.22 11.05
CA CYS A 352 -15.27 4.84 10.58
C CYS A 352 -15.97 4.69 9.24
N VAL A 353 -17.14 5.32 9.04
CA VAL A 353 -17.82 5.37 7.74
C VAL A 353 -16.94 6.03 6.68
N GLY A 354 -16.31 7.17 7.00
CA GLY A 354 -15.32 7.80 6.14
C GLY A 354 -14.12 6.87 5.85
N GLY A 355 -13.71 6.09 6.84
CA GLY A 355 -12.68 5.06 6.69
C GLY A 355 -13.07 3.95 5.71
N VAL A 356 -14.33 3.53 5.72
CA VAL A 356 -14.89 2.54 4.78
C VAL A 356 -14.88 3.07 3.36
N ILE A 357 -15.41 4.27 3.15
CA ILE A 357 -15.45 4.93 1.83
C ILE A 357 -14.03 5.09 1.29
N GLN A 358 -13.10 5.60 2.11
CA GLN A 358 -11.71 5.76 1.70
C GLN A 358 -11.04 4.41 1.39
N GLY A 359 -11.32 3.37 2.16
CA GLY A 359 -10.79 2.02 1.91
C GLY A 359 -11.27 1.46 0.57
N ALA A 360 -12.55 1.64 0.24
CA ALA A 360 -13.10 1.23 -1.05
C ALA A 360 -12.45 1.97 -2.22
N ILE A 361 -12.22 3.29 -2.08
CA ILE A 361 -11.49 4.09 -3.08
C ILE A 361 -10.07 3.54 -3.27
N VAL A 362 -9.37 3.20 -2.17
CA VAL A 362 -8.03 2.61 -2.23
C VAL A 362 -8.04 1.28 -2.98
N CYS A 363 -9.01 0.40 -2.71
CA CYS A 363 -9.12 -0.88 -3.42
C CYS A 363 -9.35 -0.67 -4.92
N ILE A 364 -10.34 0.15 -5.30
CA ILE A 364 -10.65 0.44 -6.71
C ILE A 364 -9.45 1.04 -7.43
N ALA A 365 -8.82 2.06 -6.84
CA ALA A 365 -7.66 2.72 -7.44
C ALA A 365 -6.44 1.79 -7.50
N GLY A 366 -6.14 1.04 -6.44
CA GLY A 366 -5.01 0.10 -6.41
C GLY A 366 -5.13 -0.97 -7.50
N THR A 367 -6.29 -1.59 -7.63
CA THR A 367 -6.54 -2.59 -8.68
C THR A 367 -6.54 -1.96 -10.07
N ALA A 368 -7.04 -0.73 -10.23
CA ALA A 368 -6.94 -0.01 -11.50
C ALA A 368 -5.48 0.27 -11.89
N PHE A 369 -4.63 0.69 -10.95
CA PHE A 369 -3.20 0.91 -11.17
C PHE A 369 -2.49 -0.37 -11.59
N ARG A 370 -2.77 -1.50 -10.94
CA ARG A 370 -2.25 -2.80 -11.39
C ARG A 370 -2.70 -3.13 -12.82
N LYS A 371 -3.97 -2.90 -13.17
CA LYS A 371 -4.44 -3.16 -14.54
C LYS A 371 -3.72 -2.28 -15.56
N VAL A 372 -3.54 -1.00 -15.25
CA VAL A 372 -2.77 -0.06 -16.09
C VAL A 372 -1.34 -0.55 -16.25
N ASP A 373 -0.72 -1.01 -15.17
CA ASP A 373 0.62 -1.55 -15.17
C ASP A 373 0.73 -2.83 -16.02
N ILE A 374 -0.20 -3.78 -15.90
CA ILE A 374 -0.25 -4.96 -16.79
C ILE A 374 -0.38 -4.55 -18.26
N VAL A 375 -1.23 -3.57 -18.58
CA VAL A 375 -1.42 -3.08 -19.96
C VAL A 375 -0.19 -2.31 -20.46
N GLY A 376 0.45 -1.54 -19.58
CA GLY A 376 1.67 -0.78 -19.86
C GLY A 376 2.91 -1.66 -19.94
N CYS A 377 2.86 -2.86 -19.37
CA CYS A 377 3.90 -3.86 -19.45
C CYS A 377 3.93 -4.52 -20.85
N ARG A 378 4.24 -3.71 -21.86
CA ARG A 378 4.70 -4.24 -23.13
C ARG A 378 6.12 -4.73 -22.90
N SER A 379 6.29 -6.05 -23.00
CA SER A 379 7.55 -6.77 -22.90
C SER A 379 8.69 -6.16 -23.73
N CYS A 380 8.35 -5.34 -24.73
CA CYS A 380 9.23 -4.71 -25.69
C CYS A 380 8.81 -3.23 -25.82
N TRP A 381 9.74 -2.33 -25.52
CA TRP A 381 9.66 -0.94 -25.95
C TRP A 381 10.42 -0.86 -27.28
N ASP A 382 9.74 -0.52 -28.38
CA ASP A 382 10.34 -0.47 -29.73
C ASP A 382 11.12 -1.76 -30.11
N ASP A 383 10.45 -2.92 -30.09
CA ASP A 383 11.00 -4.26 -30.39
C ASP A 383 12.21 -4.69 -29.54
N SER A 384 12.60 -3.86 -28.57
CA SER A 384 13.69 -4.09 -27.64
C SER A 384 13.11 -4.70 -26.37
N CYS A 385 12.95 -6.02 -26.36
CA CYS A 385 12.44 -6.72 -25.18
C CYS A 385 13.53 -6.84 -24.10
N TYR A 386 13.14 -7.03 -22.83
CA TYR A 386 14.06 -7.28 -21.70
C TYR A 386 15.06 -8.42 -21.94
N ALA A 387 14.70 -9.31 -22.86
CA ALA A 387 15.51 -10.37 -23.40
C ALA A 387 15.34 -10.31 -24.92
N ALA A 388 16.42 -10.35 -25.70
CA ALA A 388 16.27 -10.57 -27.14
C ALA A 388 15.44 -11.84 -27.36
N ILE A 389 14.39 -11.75 -28.17
CA ILE A 389 13.36 -12.80 -28.34
C ILE A 389 13.98 -14.16 -28.68
N ASP A 390 15.12 -14.16 -29.36
CA ASP A 390 15.84 -15.35 -29.80
C ASP A 390 16.69 -16.00 -28.70
N SER A 391 16.82 -15.36 -27.55
CA SER A 391 17.59 -15.84 -26.41
C SER A 391 16.66 -16.22 -25.28
N ALA A 392 16.02 -17.39 -25.40
CA ALA A 392 15.15 -18.02 -24.42
C ALA A 392 15.83 -18.35 -23.06
N GLN A 393 17.00 -17.78 -22.78
CA GLN A 393 17.71 -17.94 -21.53
C GLN A 393 17.14 -16.98 -20.48
N GLU A 394 16.85 -17.52 -19.30
CA GLU A 394 16.43 -16.76 -18.13
C GLU A 394 17.54 -15.79 -17.69
N ILE A 395 17.16 -14.67 -17.07
CA ILE A 395 18.13 -13.71 -16.52
C ILE A 395 18.83 -14.36 -15.32
N THR A 396 20.15 -14.53 -15.41
CA THR A 396 21.01 -15.01 -14.32
C THR A 396 22.07 -13.96 -13.96
N PHE A 397 22.82 -14.17 -12.87
CA PHE A 397 23.93 -13.28 -12.50
C PHE A 397 24.96 -13.09 -13.62
N ALA A 398 25.16 -14.11 -14.47
CA ALA A 398 26.08 -14.04 -15.61
C ALA A 398 25.58 -13.14 -16.75
N HIS A 399 24.25 -12.96 -16.86
CA HIS A 399 23.60 -12.24 -17.97
C HIS A 399 22.82 -10.99 -17.50
N MET A 400 23.21 -10.39 -16.37
CA MET A 400 22.60 -9.16 -15.85
C MET A 400 22.67 -7.97 -16.83
N SER A 401 23.57 -8.02 -17.82
CA SER A 401 23.67 -7.03 -18.90
C SER A 401 22.41 -6.92 -19.77
N ARG A 402 21.50 -7.91 -19.71
CA ARG A 402 20.23 -7.93 -20.45
C ARG A 402 19.14 -7.07 -19.79
N LEU A 403 19.32 -6.67 -18.53
CA LEU A 403 18.36 -5.84 -17.83
C LEU A 403 18.18 -4.49 -18.55
N ASN A 404 16.93 -4.00 -18.64
CA ASN A 404 16.64 -2.71 -19.27
C ASN A 404 17.18 -1.55 -18.43
N PHE A 405 18.44 -1.18 -18.69
CA PHE A 405 19.13 -0.12 -17.94
C PHE A 405 18.46 1.24 -18.10
N ILE A 406 17.81 1.51 -19.23
CA ILE A 406 17.08 2.79 -19.44
C ILE A 406 15.92 2.88 -18.46
N MET A 407 15.13 1.82 -18.33
CA MET A 407 14.04 1.77 -17.36
C MET A 407 14.55 1.76 -15.92
N LEU A 408 15.63 1.03 -15.61
CA LEU A 408 16.27 1.06 -14.29
C LEU A 408 16.66 2.48 -13.89
N VAL A 409 17.39 3.19 -14.77
CA VAL A 409 17.82 4.58 -14.53
C VAL A 409 16.61 5.49 -14.38
N SER A 410 15.59 5.33 -15.23
CA SER A 410 14.36 6.13 -15.16
C SER A 410 13.61 5.92 -13.84
N LEU A 411 13.48 4.67 -13.38
CA LEU A 411 12.85 4.34 -12.10
C LEU A 411 13.67 4.85 -10.93
N VAL A 412 14.99 4.69 -10.93
CA VAL A 412 15.86 5.22 -9.87
C VAL A 412 15.77 6.75 -9.80
N LEU A 413 15.74 7.44 -10.94
CA LEU A 413 15.54 8.89 -10.99
C LEU A 413 14.15 9.29 -10.46
N LEU A 414 13.09 8.58 -10.86
CA LEU A 414 11.74 8.82 -10.34
C LEU A 414 11.68 8.62 -8.82
N PHE A 415 12.27 7.53 -8.33
CA PHE A 415 12.35 7.19 -6.91
C PHE A 415 13.29 8.08 -6.11
N LEU A 416 14.21 8.81 -6.76
CA LEU A 416 14.98 9.89 -6.15
C LEU A 416 14.14 11.17 -6.02
N VAL A 417 13.43 11.54 -7.08
CA VAL A 417 12.65 12.78 -7.14
C VAL A 417 11.46 12.75 -6.18
N VAL A 418 10.71 11.63 -6.10
CA VAL A 418 9.49 11.57 -5.28
C VAL A 418 9.74 11.83 -3.78
N PRO A 419 10.72 11.18 -3.11
CA PRO A 419 11.05 11.49 -1.72
C PRO A 419 11.58 12.91 -1.52
N ILE A 420 12.39 13.44 -2.45
CA ILE A 420 12.87 14.83 -2.39
C ILE A 420 11.68 15.80 -2.39
N VAL A 421 10.77 15.66 -3.37
CA VAL A 421 9.56 16.48 -3.46
C VAL A 421 8.69 16.32 -2.20
N SER A 422 8.67 15.12 -1.61
CA SER A 422 7.89 14.80 -0.40
C SER A 422 8.42 15.44 0.89
N VAL A 423 9.69 15.86 0.91
CA VAL A 423 10.31 16.55 2.06
C VAL A 423 10.54 18.04 1.81
N MET A 424 10.38 18.51 0.57
CA MET A 424 10.55 19.93 0.23
C MET A 424 9.41 20.79 0.78
N LYS A 425 9.77 21.89 1.46
CA LYS A 425 8.82 22.93 1.88
C LYS A 425 8.25 23.64 0.63
N PRO A 426 6.95 24.00 0.62
CA PRO A 426 5.99 23.99 1.73
C PRO A 426 5.29 22.64 1.95
N VAL A 427 5.65 21.61 1.17
CA VAL A 427 4.98 20.32 1.13
C VAL A 427 5.55 19.37 2.19
N ASP A 428 5.64 19.83 3.46
CA ASP A 428 5.93 18.97 4.65
C ASP A 428 4.82 17.93 4.93
N PHE A 429 3.97 17.70 3.94
CA PHE A 429 2.79 16.86 3.96
C PHE A 429 3.18 15.39 4.06
N TRP A 430 4.18 15.00 3.27
CA TRP A 430 4.59 13.62 2.98
C TRP A 430 5.86 13.20 3.74
N SER A 431 6.29 13.97 4.73
CA SER A 431 7.54 13.73 5.48
C SER A 431 7.61 12.39 6.25
N LYS A 432 6.50 11.65 6.34
CA LYS A 432 6.42 10.31 6.93
C LYS A 432 6.28 9.19 5.88
N CYS A 433 6.10 9.57 4.62
CA CYS A 433 5.99 8.63 3.50
C CYS A 433 7.35 8.23 2.95
N ASP A 434 8.42 8.97 3.24
CA ASP A 434 9.80 8.58 2.94
C ASP A 434 10.07 7.12 3.32
N ARG A 435 9.70 6.71 4.53
CA ARG A 435 9.86 5.31 4.98
C ARG A 435 8.99 4.35 4.18
N VAL A 436 7.74 4.74 3.93
CA VAL A 436 6.79 3.93 3.15
C VAL A 436 7.32 3.71 1.74
N TYR A 437 7.80 4.77 1.07
CA TYR A 437 8.38 4.70 -0.25
C TYR A 437 9.64 3.86 -0.27
N GLY A 438 10.51 4.00 0.75
CA GLY A 438 11.72 3.19 0.89
C GLY A 438 11.40 1.70 1.00
N MET A 439 10.22 1.35 1.50
CA MET A 439 9.72 -0.03 1.53
C MET A 439 8.95 -0.41 0.25
N LEU A 440 8.09 0.42 -0.33
CA LEU A 440 7.24 -0.03 -1.45
C LEU A 440 7.87 0.16 -2.83
N PHE A 441 8.78 1.14 -3.01
CA PHE A 441 9.43 1.36 -4.30
C PHE A 441 10.35 0.22 -4.75
N PRO A 442 11.09 -0.49 -3.85
CA PRO A 442 11.82 -1.69 -4.23
C PRO A 442 10.93 -2.77 -4.86
N ALA A 443 9.72 -2.95 -4.34
CA ALA A 443 8.75 -3.90 -4.86
C ALA A 443 8.27 -3.52 -6.27
N ILE A 444 7.98 -2.24 -6.49
CA ILE A 444 7.64 -1.70 -7.83
C ILE A 444 8.82 -1.83 -8.80
N ALA A 445 10.04 -1.49 -8.35
CA ALA A 445 11.26 -1.61 -9.14
C ALA A 445 11.48 -3.06 -9.57
N PHE A 446 11.42 -3.99 -8.62
CA PHE A 446 11.57 -5.42 -8.83
C PHE A 446 10.53 -5.93 -9.84
N GLN A 447 9.28 -5.54 -9.67
CA GLN A 447 8.20 -5.94 -10.55
C GLN A 447 8.40 -5.44 -11.98
N LEU A 448 8.60 -4.13 -12.16
CA LEU A 448 8.75 -3.53 -13.48
C LEU A 448 10.00 -4.05 -14.19
N LEU A 449 11.12 -4.21 -13.48
CA LEU A 449 12.40 -4.60 -14.08
C LEU A 449 12.51 -6.08 -14.40
N LEU A 450 11.85 -6.96 -13.64
CA LEU A 450 12.11 -8.40 -13.69
C LEU A 450 10.88 -9.29 -13.92
N LEU A 451 9.66 -8.80 -13.65
CA LEU A 451 8.46 -9.62 -13.56
C LEU A 451 7.33 -9.18 -14.51
N CYS A 452 7.67 -8.62 -15.66
CA CYS A 452 6.66 -8.10 -16.58
C CYS A 452 5.60 -9.18 -16.94
N PRO A 453 4.30 -8.97 -16.60
CA PRO A 453 3.31 -10.04 -16.69
C PRO A 453 3.04 -10.56 -18.11
N SER A 454 3.10 -9.68 -19.11
CA SER A 454 2.98 -10.09 -20.52
C SER A 454 4.22 -10.80 -21.05
N SER A 455 5.35 -10.74 -20.33
CA SER A 455 6.61 -11.41 -20.71
C SER A 455 6.76 -12.82 -20.15
N TYR A 456 5.89 -13.26 -19.22
CA TYR A 456 5.99 -14.61 -18.63
C TYR A 456 5.99 -15.73 -19.67
N HIS A 457 5.43 -15.49 -20.86
CA HIS A 457 5.39 -16.45 -21.95
C HIS A 457 6.61 -16.43 -22.90
N LEU A 458 7.50 -15.43 -22.79
CA LEU A 458 8.55 -15.17 -23.78
C LEU A 458 9.98 -15.31 -23.23
N GLY A 459 10.18 -15.90 -22.05
CA GLY A 459 11.51 -16.16 -21.48
C GLY A 459 12.30 -14.90 -21.06
N GLY A 460 11.67 -13.72 -21.09
CA GLY A 460 12.30 -12.44 -20.74
C GLY A 460 12.09 -11.97 -19.30
N SER A 461 11.29 -12.69 -18.52
CA SER A 461 11.06 -12.45 -17.09
C SER A 461 11.76 -13.50 -16.23
N LEU A 462 12.10 -13.16 -14.99
CA LEU A 462 12.53 -14.18 -14.03
C LEU A 462 11.44 -15.24 -13.84
N SER A 463 11.82 -16.50 -13.99
CA SER A 463 10.91 -17.62 -13.78
C SER A 463 10.35 -17.62 -12.36
N LYS A 464 9.12 -18.11 -12.22
CA LYS A 464 8.52 -18.34 -10.90
C LYS A 464 9.26 -19.50 -10.24
N PRO A 465 9.70 -19.38 -8.97
CA PRO A 465 10.30 -20.51 -8.28
C PRO A 465 9.28 -21.65 -8.22
N HIS A 466 9.67 -22.83 -8.71
CA HIS A 466 8.77 -23.99 -8.82
C HIS A 466 8.15 -24.37 -7.46
N ASN A 467 8.93 -24.25 -6.38
CA ASN A 467 8.46 -24.33 -5.01
C ASN A 467 9.37 -23.47 -4.12
N PRO A 468 8.83 -22.50 -3.34
CA PRO A 468 9.65 -21.78 -2.38
C PRO A 468 10.16 -22.76 -1.31
N HIS A 469 11.46 -22.77 -1.07
CA HIS A 469 12.03 -23.54 0.04
C HIS A 469 11.54 -22.99 1.40
N TRP A 470 11.63 -23.80 2.45
CA TRP A 470 11.21 -23.39 3.79
C TRP A 470 11.94 -22.12 4.30
N TYR A 471 13.21 -21.94 3.91
CA TYR A 471 14.01 -20.79 4.32
C TYR A 471 13.56 -19.48 3.63
N SER A 472 12.82 -19.54 2.51
CA SER A 472 12.19 -18.37 1.88
C SER A 472 11.20 -17.69 2.82
N TYR A 473 10.41 -18.47 3.55
CA TYR A 473 9.41 -17.97 4.49
C TYR A 473 10.07 -17.24 5.65
N ILE A 474 11.17 -17.80 6.18
CA ILE A 474 11.93 -17.17 7.26
C ILE A 474 12.63 -15.92 6.75
N PHE A 475 13.31 -15.99 5.60
CA PHE A 475 14.00 -14.85 5.01
C PHE A 475 13.03 -13.69 4.75
N GLY A 476 11.89 -13.95 4.10
CA GLY A 476 10.88 -12.92 3.85
C GLY A 476 10.27 -12.36 5.12
N GLY A 477 9.97 -13.21 6.11
CA GLY A 477 9.45 -12.77 7.40
C GLY A 477 10.44 -11.90 8.17
N VAL A 478 11.70 -12.31 8.27
CA VAL A 478 12.76 -11.57 8.97
C VAL A 478 13.08 -10.27 8.24
N LEU A 479 13.25 -10.29 6.91
CA LEU A 479 13.53 -9.10 6.12
C LEU A 479 12.45 -8.03 6.32
N ALA A 480 11.18 -8.43 6.23
CA ALA A 480 10.07 -7.50 6.36
C ALA A 480 9.87 -6.99 7.80
N LEU A 481 10.12 -7.84 8.80
CA LEU A 481 10.10 -7.45 10.21
C LEU A 481 11.27 -6.50 10.54
N CYS A 482 12.47 -6.76 10.05
CA CYS A 482 13.61 -5.86 10.22
C CYS A 482 13.37 -4.50 9.55
N ALA A 483 12.86 -4.49 8.32
CA ALA A 483 12.55 -3.27 7.57
C ALA A 483 11.49 -2.39 8.25
N THR A 484 10.56 -2.99 8.99
CA THR A 484 9.53 -2.25 9.73
C THR A 484 9.98 -1.84 11.14
N LEU A 485 10.60 -2.76 11.90
CA LEU A 485 10.94 -2.51 13.30
C LEU A 485 12.19 -1.66 13.48
N ILE A 486 13.24 -1.82 12.66
CA ILE A 486 14.49 -1.08 12.82
C ILE A 486 14.24 0.43 12.68
N PRO A 487 13.59 0.93 11.60
CA PRO A 487 13.30 2.36 11.49
C PRO A 487 12.32 2.85 12.57
N ALA A 488 11.40 2.00 13.04
CA ALA A 488 10.48 2.36 14.11
C ALA A 488 11.19 2.53 15.47
N LYS A 489 12.20 1.71 15.76
CA LYS A 489 12.95 1.73 17.02
C LYS A 489 14.09 2.74 17.03
N ALA A 490 14.75 2.96 15.90
CA ALA A 490 15.95 3.79 15.81
C ALA A 490 15.71 5.29 16.04
N LYS A 491 14.45 5.75 16.24
CA LYS A 491 14.07 7.17 16.45
C LYS A 491 14.84 8.12 15.53
N ILE A 492 15.01 7.72 14.26
CA ILE A 492 15.83 8.47 13.31
C ILE A 492 15.22 9.85 13.12
N ASP A 493 16.01 10.89 13.38
CA ASP A 493 15.57 12.27 13.22
C ASP A 493 15.09 12.51 11.77
N ALA A 494 14.05 13.33 11.62
CA ALA A 494 13.48 13.63 10.30
C ALA A 494 14.49 14.24 9.30
N LYS A 495 15.60 14.81 9.79
CA LYS A 495 16.73 15.29 8.96
C LYS A 495 17.41 14.18 8.15
N TYR A 496 17.32 12.92 8.60
CA TYR A 496 17.89 11.77 7.90
C TYR A 496 16.83 10.94 7.15
N SER A 497 15.66 11.52 6.88
CA SER A 497 14.57 10.87 6.11
C SER A 497 15.04 10.36 4.74
N ILE A 498 15.72 11.20 3.97
CA ILE A 498 16.27 10.83 2.64
C ILE A 498 17.29 9.68 2.75
N VAL A 499 18.18 9.74 3.73
CA VAL A 499 19.19 8.68 3.95
C VAL A 499 18.50 7.37 4.33
N THR A 500 17.51 7.44 5.23
CA THR A 500 16.72 6.28 5.66
C THR A 500 15.98 5.66 4.48
N PHE A 501 15.39 6.47 3.60
CA PHE A 501 14.76 6.02 2.37
C PHE A 501 15.74 5.21 1.51
N TRP A 502 16.94 5.75 1.23
CA TRP A 502 17.92 5.07 0.37
C TRP A 502 18.47 3.79 0.99
N VAL A 503 18.72 3.78 2.30
CA VAL A 503 19.15 2.56 3.01
C VAL A 503 18.09 1.48 2.89
N LEU A 504 16.82 1.81 3.17
CA LEU A 504 15.72 0.86 3.02
C LEU A 504 15.57 0.39 1.58
N PHE A 505 15.61 1.33 0.63
CA PHE A 505 15.46 1.03 -0.80
C PHE A 505 16.53 0.05 -1.28
N ILE A 506 17.81 0.36 -1.03
CA ILE A 506 18.95 -0.46 -1.49
C ILE A 506 18.94 -1.83 -0.82
N VAL A 507 18.72 -1.89 0.50
CA VAL A 507 18.70 -3.17 1.24
C VAL A 507 17.57 -4.06 0.76
N LEU A 508 16.36 -3.52 0.62
CA LEU A 508 15.18 -4.29 0.22
C LEU A 508 15.23 -4.69 -1.25
N ALA A 509 15.64 -3.78 -2.14
CA ALA A 509 15.82 -4.09 -3.56
C ALA A 509 16.93 -5.13 -3.74
N GLY A 510 18.12 -4.91 -3.14
CA GLY A 510 19.22 -5.85 -3.19
C GLY A 510 18.84 -7.23 -2.66
N SER A 511 18.06 -7.28 -1.56
CA SER A 511 17.56 -8.52 -0.99
C SER A 511 16.60 -9.26 -1.92
N LEU A 512 15.59 -8.57 -2.50
CA LEU A 512 14.66 -9.18 -3.44
C LEU A 512 15.36 -9.70 -4.70
N PHE A 513 16.26 -8.90 -5.27
CA PHE A 513 17.01 -9.25 -6.48
C PHE A 513 17.94 -10.45 -6.22
N SER A 514 18.77 -10.38 -5.18
CA SER A 514 19.73 -11.43 -4.86
C SER A 514 19.03 -12.74 -4.51
N TRP A 515 17.94 -12.65 -3.74
CA TRP A 515 17.11 -13.80 -3.40
C TRP A 515 16.52 -14.46 -4.65
N ARG A 516 15.89 -13.68 -5.53
CA ARG A 516 15.23 -14.26 -6.71
C ARG A 516 16.22 -14.87 -7.69
N LEU A 517 17.36 -14.21 -7.92
CA LEU A 517 18.42 -14.73 -8.80
C LEU A 517 19.07 -15.99 -8.22
N GLY A 518 19.28 -16.05 -6.90
CA GLY A 518 19.87 -17.21 -6.22
C GLY A 518 18.94 -18.42 -6.11
N MET A 519 17.64 -18.25 -6.38
CA MET A 519 16.68 -19.37 -6.44
C MET A 519 16.59 -20.01 -7.83
N ILE A 520 17.12 -19.35 -8.86
CA ILE A 520 17.08 -19.80 -10.26
C ILE A 520 18.40 -20.47 -10.67
N GLY A 521 19.53 -19.97 -10.18
CA GLY A 521 20.86 -20.57 -10.39
C GLY A 521 21.16 -21.67 -9.39
#